data_AF-A0A3N0C0D3-F1
#
_entry.id   AF-A0A3N0C0D3-F1
#
_cell.length_a   1.000
_cell.length_b   1.000
_cell.length_c   1.000
_cell.angle_alpha   90.00
_cell.angle_beta   90.00
_cell.angle_gamma   90.00
#
_symmetry.space_group_name_H-M   'P 1'
#
loop_
_entity.id
_entity.type
_entity.pdbx_description
1 polymer ?
#
loop_
_entity_poly.entity_id
_entity_poly.type
_entity_poly.pdbx_seq_one_letter_code
_entity_poly.pdbx_strand_id
1 'polypeptide(L)'
;MKSKEKDEMELKLLMSDILKMSDQISCDNAADWRIVPIGAKGCGGASSFIAYSAKIDTALFLQKVEQYTQKEKAFNEKWKLYSDCALIIAPKRIECVNGKPKLVY
;
A
#
# COMPACT_ATOMS: atom_id res chain seq x y z
N MET A 1 20.07 19.01 -3.64
CA MET A 1 19.91 17.61 -4.06
C MET A 1 19.36 16.82 -2.86
N LYS A 2 18.18 16.17 -2.97
CA LYS A 2 17.67 15.30 -1.88
C LYS A 2 18.47 14.00 -1.85
N SER A 3 18.93 13.56 -0.67
CA SER A 3 19.63 12.28 -0.48
C SER A 3 18.67 11.10 -0.56
N LYS A 4 19.20 9.91 -0.85
CA LYS A 4 18.42 8.66 -0.92
C LYS A 4 17.65 8.41 0.37
N GLU A 5 18.32 8.57 1.51
CA GLU A 5 17.75 8.41 2.85
C GLU A 5 16.55 9.33 3.11
N LYS A 6 16.59 10.57 2.61
CA LYS A 6 15.46 11.51 2.75
C LYS A 6 14.25 11.06 1.94
N ASP A 7 14.47 10.60 0.71
CA ASP A 7 13.38 10.08 -0.11
C ASP A 7 12.80 8.78 0.49
N GLU A 8 13.64 7.90 1.03
CA GLU A 8 13.21 6.69 1.75
C GLU A 8 12.39 7.04 3.01
N MET A 9 12.80 8.07 3.74
CA MET A 9 12.06 8.54 4.92
C MET A 9 10.68 9.10 4.53
N GLU A 10 10.56 9.84 3.43
CA GLU A 10 9.26 10.31 2.92
C GLU A 10 8.32 9.13 2.59
N LEU A 11 8.83 8.08 1.95
CA LEU A 11 8.07 6.87 1.66
C LEU A 11 7.62 6.15 2.95
N LYS A 12 8.52 6.02 3.93
CA LYS A 12 8.20 5.41 5.23
C LYS A 12 7.10 6.16 5.97
N LEU A 13 7.13 7.50 5.96
CA LEU A 13 6.11 8.33 6.61
C LEU A 13 4.74 8.15 5.93
N LEU A 14 4.70 8.15 4.59
CA LEU A 14 3.46 7.91 3.85
C LEU A 14 2.88 6.52 4.10
N MET A 15 3.72 5.48 4.07
CA MET A 15 3.28 4.12 4.39
C MET A 15 2.76 4.03 5.83
N SER A 16 3.42 4.70 6.79
CA SER A 16 2.95 4.74 8.17
C SER A 16 1.56 5.37 8.30
N ASP A 17 1.30 6.47 7.60
CA ASP A 17 -0.03 7.10 7.58
C ASP A 17 -1.10 6.18 6.98
N ILE A 18 -0.78 5.52 5.87
CA ILE A 18 -1.67 4.56 5.21
C ILE A 18 -2.01 3.40 6.15
N LEU A 19 -1.02 2.83 6.82
CA LEU A 19 -1.21 1.75 7.80
C LEU A 19 -2.05 2.22 8.99
N LYS A 20 -1.79 3.42 9.52
CA LYS A 20 -2.62 3.99 10.60
C LYS A 20 -4.07 4.12 10.19
N MET A 21 -4.35 4.59 8.96
CA MET A 21 -5.71 4.68 8.44
C MET A 21 -6.35 3.29 8.28
N SER A 22 -5.60 2.31 7.78
CA SER A 22 -6.06 0.92 7.67
C SER A 22 -6.40 0.31 9.03
N ASP A 23 -5.68 0.70 10.09
CA ASP A 23 -5.86 0.17 11.45
C ASP A 23 -6.88 0.96 12.29
N GLN A 24 -7.56 1.98 11.73
CA GLN A 24 -8.53 2.81 12.47
C GLN A 24 -9.76 2.04 12.95
N ILE A 25 -10.13 0.96 12.26
CA ILE A 25 -11.37 0.22 12.48
C ILE A 25 -11.03 -1.28 12.63
N SER A 26 -11.64 -1.93 13.62
CA SER A 26 -11.56 -3.39 13.77
C SER A 26 -12.18 -4.10 12.57
N CYS A 27 -11.52 -5.14 12.07
CA CYS A 27 -12.10 -6.04 11.09
C CYS A 27 -13.02 -7.03 11.81
N ASP A 28 -14.32 -6.75 11.78
CA ASP A 28 -15.34 -7.67 12.32
C ASP A 28 -16.16 -8.34 11.19
N ASN A 29 -16.28 -7.67 10.04
CA ASN A 29 -16.98 -8.17 8.86
C ASN A 29 -16.15 -7.91 7.60
N ALA A 30 -15.68 -8.97 6.94
CA ALA A 30 -14.84 -8.85 5.74
C ALA A 30 -15.54 -8.19 4.55
N ALA A 31 -16.88 -8.19 4.50
CA ALA A 31 -17.64 -7.52 3.44
C ALA A 31 -17.51 -5.98 3.49
N ASP A 32 -17.14 -5.43 4.64
CA ASP A 32 -16.86 -4.01 4.82
C ASP A 32 -15.45 -3.61 4.37
N TRP A 33 -14.63 -4.55 3.88
CA TRP A 33 -13.25 -4.31 3.51
C TRP A 33 -13.00 -4.49 2.03
N ARG A 34 -12.05 -3.73 1.50
CA ARG A 34 -11.64 -3.75 0.10
C ARG A 34 -10.13 -3.87 0.00
N ILE A 35 -9.66 -4.38 -1.13
CA ILE A 35 -8.23 -4.53 -1.44
C ILE A 35 -7.87 -3.47 -2.48
N VAL A 36 -6.72 -2.82 -2.31
CA VAL A 36 -6.14 -1.95 -3.34
C VAL A 36 -4.66 -2.32 -3.54
N PRO A 37 -4.15 -2.33 -4.79
CA PRO A 37 -2.72 -2.38 -5.03
C PRO A 37 -2.03 -1.14 -4.45
N ILE A 38 -0.80 -1.31 -3.97
CA ILE A 38 0.00 -0.22 -3.43
C ILE A 38 1.46 -0.35 -3.86
N GLY A 39 2.08 0.80 -4.11
CA GLY A 39 3.48 0.91 -4.46
C GLY A 39 3.74 0.62 -5.93
N ALA A 40 5.01 0.72 -6.33
CA ALA A 40 5.46 0.52 -7.69
C ALA A 40 6.78 -0.24 -7.69
N LYS A 41 6.84 -1.37 -8.40
CA LYS A 41 8.10 -2.05 -8.69
C LYS A 41 8.91 -1.27 -9.73
N GLY A 42 10.24 -1.42 -9.72
CA GLY A 42 11.14 -0.77 -10.69
C GLY A 42 10.87 -1.16 -12.16
N CYS A 43 10.19 -2.29 -12.39
CA CYS A 43 9.75 -2.76 -13.72
C CYS A 43 8.32 -2.36 -14.10
N GLY A 44 7.61 -1.64 -13.22
CA GLY A 44 6.18 -1.38 -13.34
C GLY A 44 5.30 -2.40 -12.59
N GLY A 45 4.05 -2.01 -12.34
CA GLY A 45 3.11 -2.78 -11.52
C GLY A 45 3.27 -2.53 -10.01
N ALA A 46 2.28 -2.96 -9.24
CA ALA A 46 2.25 -2.77 -7.79
C ALA A 46 3.32 -3.59 -7.08
N SER A 47 3.84 -3.08 -5.96
CA SER A 47 4.79 -3.80 -5.12
C SER A 47 4.10 -4.65 -4.05
N SER A 48 2.88 -4.28 -3.65
CA SER A 48 2.07 -5.04 -2.69
C SER A 48 0.56 -4.76 -2.85
N PHE A 49 -0.24 -5.32 -1.95
CA PHE A 49 -1.66 -5.02 -1.77
C PHE A 49 -1.92 -4.64 -0.31
N ILE A 50 -2.91 -3.78 -0.10
CA ILE A 50 -3.36 -3.39 1.24
C ILE A 50 -4.89 -3.46 1.32
N ALA A 51 -5.39 -3.89 2.48
CA ALA A 51 -6.80 -3.88 2.80
C ALA A 51 -7.20 -2.53 3.44
N TYR A 52 -8.41 -2.06 3.19
CA TYR A 52 -8.96 -0.89 3.87
C TYR A 52 -10.46 -1.03 4.09
N SER A 53 -10.97 -0.44 5.17
CA SER A 53 -12.40 -0.47 5.48
C SER A 53 -13.16 0.52 4.61
N ALA A 54 -14.38 0.17 4.20
CA ALA A 54 -15.35 1.08 3.62
C ALA A 54 -15.80 2.19 4.58
N LYS A 55 -15.51 2.03 5.88
CA LYS A 55 -15.97 2.88 6.97
C LYS A 55 -14.98 3.97 7.38
N ILE A 56 -13.79 4.02 6.79
CA ILE A 56 -12.84 5.13 6.96
C ILE A 56 -13.05 6.20 5.87
N ASP A 57 -12.28 7.28 5.93
CA ASP A 57 -12.19 8.24 4.81
C ASP A 57 -11.47 7.59 3.61
N THR A 58 -12.26 6.88 2.80
CA THR A 58 -11.75 6.11 1.65
C THR A 58 -11.13 7.01 0.58
N ALA A 59 -11.61 8.24 0.40
CA ALA A 59 -11.07 9.17 -0.57
C ALA A 59 -9.65 9.60 -0.17
N LEU A 60 -9.47 10.01 1.09
CA LEU A 60 -8.16 10.37 1.63
C LEU A 60 -7.21 9.16 1.63
N PHE A 61 -7.71 7.97 1.99
CA PHE A 61 -6.91 6.74 1.99
C PHE A 61 -6.38 6.44 0.59
N LEU A 62 -7.26 6.40 -0.42
CA LEU A 62 -6.87 6.11 -1.81
C LEU A 62 -5.95 7.18 -2.38
N GLN A 63 -6.16 8.46 -2.03
CA GLN A 63 -5.23 9.53 -2.41
C GLN A 63 -3.82 9.31 -1.83
N LYS A 64 -3.70 8.89 -0.57
CA LYS A 64 -2.40 8.58 0.04
C LYS A 64 -1.74 7.34 -0.60
N VAL A 65 -2.52 6.30 -0.92
CA VAL A 65 -2.04 5.11 -1.64
C VAL A 65 -1.48 5.48 -3.01
N GLU A 66 -2.19 6.32 -3.77
CA GLU A 66 -1.73 6.81 -5.07
C GLU A 66 -0.46 7.67 -4.91
N GLN A 67 -0.44 8.58 -3.93
CA GLN A 67 0.72 9.41 -3.64
C GLN A 67 1.96 8.57 -3.28
N TYR A 68 1.80 7.53 -2.45
CA TYR A 68 2.87 6.59 -2.13
C TYR A 68 3.36 5.87 -3.39
N THR A 69 2.44 5.34 -4.20
CA THR A 69 2.73 4.61 -5.43
C THR A 69 3.53 5.45 -6.42
N GLN A 70 3.12 6.69 -6.66
CA GLN A 70 3.83 7.61 -7.55
C GLN A 70 5.21 7.98 -7.01
N LYS A 71 5.33 8.20 -5.69
CA LYS A 71 6.63 8.51 -5.06
C LYS A 71 7.58 7.32 -5.09
N GLU A 72 7.09 6.11 -4.87
CA GLU A 72 7.92 4.89 -4.92
C GLU A 72 8.41 4.65 -6.34
N LYS A 73 7.56 4.88 -7.35
CA LYS A 73 7.95 4.83 -8.76
C LYS A 73 9.07 5.83 -9.05
N ALA A 74 8.89 7.10 -8.70
CA ALA A 74 9.88 8.14 -8.92
C ALA A 74 11.19 7.87 -8.15
N PHE A 75 11.11 7.28 -6.95
CA PHE A 75 12.26 6.86 -6.17
C PHE A 75 13.04 5.75 -6.89
N ASN A 76 12.37 4.72 -7.38
CA ASN A 76 12.99 3.62 -8.10
C ASN A 76 13.68 4.09 -9.39
N GLU A 77 13.03 4.99 -10.14
CA GLU A 77 13.59 5.61 -11.36
C GLU A 77 14.84 6.46 -11.03
N LYS A 78 14.74 7.33 -10.02
CA LYS A 78 15.83 8.23 -9.60
C LYS A 78 17.07 7.46 -9.15
N TRP A 79 16.89 6.38 -8.40
CA TRP A 79 17.98 5.60 -7.82
C TRP A 79 18.34 4.34 -8.61
N LYS A 80 17.74 4.15 -9.81
CA LYS A 80 17.97 3.01 -10.71
C LYS A 80 17.81 1.67 -10.01
N LEU A 81 16.76 1.53 -9.21
CA LEU A 81 16.45 0.30 -8.50
C LEU A 81 15.69 -0.64 -9.43
N TYR A 82 16.31 -1.77 -9.75
CA TYR A 82 15.69 -2.83 -10.56
C TYR A 82 14.98 -3.84 -9.65
N SER A 83 13.85 -4.34 -10.11
CA SER A 83 13.08 -5.41 -9.45
C SER A 83 13.18 -6.70 -10.28
N ASP A 84 12.74 -7.82 -9.73
CA ASP A 84 12.73 -9.14 -10.35
C ASP A 84 11.77 -9.28 -11.55
N CYS A 85 11.06 -8.21 -11.91
CA CYS A 85 9.99 -8.18 -12.93
C CYS A 85 8.85 -9.18 -12.66
N ALA A 86 8.76 -9.75 -11.46
CA ALA A 86 7.75 -10.73 -11.13
C ALA A 86 6.39 -10.02 -10.89
N LEU A 87 5.34 -10.55 -11.52
CA LEU A 87 3.98 -10.12 -11.24
C LEU A 87 3.55 -10.61 -9.85
N ILE A 88 2.96 -9.72 -9.05
CA ILE A 88 2.34 -10.12 -7.78
C ILE A 88 0.92 -10.64 -8.04
N ILE A 89 0.57 -11.75 -7.39
CA ILE A 89 -0.76 -12.34 -7.49
C ILE A 89 -1.71 -11.52 -6.60
N ALA A 90 -2.85 -11.09 -7.14
CA ALA A 90 -3.87 -10.42 -6.35
C ALA A 90 -4.49 -11.38 -5.31
N PRO A 91 -4.74 -10.94 -4.07
CA PRO A 91 -5.42 -11.77 -3.10
C PRO A 91 -6.85 -12.08 -3.56
N LYS A 92 -7.32 -13.30 -3.28
CA LYS A 92 -8.66 -13.78 -3.63
C LYS A 92 -9.75 -13.16 -2.76
N ARG A 93 -9.46 -12.92 -1.48
CA ARG A 93 -10.43 -12.39 -0.50
C ARG A 93 -9.73 -11.78 0.73
N ILE A 94 -10.55 -11.18 1.58
CA ILE A 94 -10.18 -10.73 2.94
C ILE A 94 -10.85 -11.65 3.95
N GLU A 95 -10.12 -11.98 5.02
CA GLU A 95 -10.67 -12.61 6.23
C GLU A 95 -10.37 -11.71 7.42
N CYS A 96 -11.31 -11.59 8.36
CA CYS A 96 -11.06 -10.92 9.62
C CYS A 96 -10.50 -11.93 10.64
N VAL A 97 -9.27 -11.72 11.09
CA VAL A 97 -8.60 -12.58 12.08
C VAL A 97 -8.13 -11.70 13.23
N ASN A 98 -8.65 -11.95 14.44
CA ASN A 98 -8.34 -11.18 15.65
C ASN A 98 -8.52 -9.66 15.47
N GLY A 99 -9.63 -9.24 14.84
CA GLY A 99 -9.94 -7.84 14.59
C GLY A 99 -9.08 -7.19 13.50
N LYS A 100 -8.27 -7.96 12.76
CA LYS A 100 -7.41 -7.44 11.68
C LYS A 100 -7.77 -8.04 10.32
N PRO A 101 -7.72 -7.26 9.24
CA PRO A 101 -7.90 -7.78 7.89
C PRO A 101 -6.68 -8.62 7.49
N LYS A 102 -6.92 -9.84 7.01
CA LYS A 102 -5.91 -10.74 6.45
C LYS A 102 -6.21 -10.98 4.97
N LEU A 103 -5.23 -10.69 4.12
CA LEU A 103 -5.29 -11.00 2.69
C LEU A 103 -5.05 -12.51 2.48
N VAL A 104 -5.93 -13.17 1.73
CA VAL A 104 -5.81 -14.60 1.39
C VAL A 104 -5.57 -14.76 -0.11
N TYR A 105 -4.51 -15.48 -0.48
CA TYR A 105 -4.04 -15.69 -1.86
C TYR A 105 -4.46 -17.03 -2.45
#